data_AF-A0A545UGC3-F1
#
_entry.id   AF-A0A545UGC3-F1
#
_cell.length_a   1.000
_cell.length_b   1.000
_cell.length_c   1.000
_cell.angle_alpha   90.00
_cell.angle_beta   90.00
_cell.angle_gamma   90.00
#
_symmetry.space_group_name_H-M   'P 1'
#
loop_
_entity.id
_entity.type
_entity.pdbx_description
1 polymer ?
#
loop_
_entity_poly.entity_id
_entity_poly.type
_entity_poly.pdbx_seq_one_letter_code
_entity_poly.pdbx_strand_id
1 'polypeptide(L)'
;MNFNHIDIWNFQALAVDLVIVIALLVSMKFLKGFFSSVHATEELKEKNNAAFGISYAGGILALGFMLTGASSGEFADSLADEAINMLMFGLFGLVMIMAGRFIQDKFVLTQFDVHAELVKGNQASAFVDVGHMLAVGLIVRAAMIWVPVSDWRILPVLLVAFVLAQVVMLFASIYRIKLFKARNEGKANCLQAAIAAGNAALALRYAAFMVGAALAVTAATGVVPFTLENQWLAVAMWAGMSLAGIIIFAVLVMLVRKIVLTGIDVAEEVDQQQNTGVAAIEGALFVSLGLILVALFG
;
A
#
# COMPACT_ATOMS: atom_id res chain seq x y z
N MET A 1 -29.86 2.73 -28.73
CA MET A 1 -30.05 2.55 -27.28
C MET A 1 -30.78 3.79 -26.78
N ASN A 2 -31.93 3.63 -26.12
CA ASN A 2 -32.61 4.75 -25.46
C ASN A 2 -32.09 4.83 -24.02
N PHE A 3 -31.28 5.84 -23.73
CA PHE A 3 -30.85 6.14 -22.37
C PHE A 3 -31.98 6.85 -21.63
N ASN A 4 -32.30 6.40 -20.42
CA ASN A 4 -33.21 7.14 -19.55
C ASN A 4 -32.45 8.25 -18.79
N HIS A 5 -33.16 9.07 -18.02
CA HIS A 5 -32.55 10.17 -17.26
C HIS A 5 -31.51 9.68 -16.23
N ILE A 6 -31.74 8.52 -15.60
CA ILE A 6 -30.82 7.93 -14.61
C ILE A 6 -29.52 7.48 -15.30
N ASP A 7 -29.62 6.90 -16.49
CA ASP A 7 -28.44 6.50 -17.27
C ASP A 7 -27.59 7.73 -17.64
N ILE A 8 -28.22 8.81 -18.12
CA ILE A 8 -27.53 10.05 -18.49
C ILE A 8 -26.83 10.66 -17.28
N TRP A 9 -27.51 10.70 -16.13
CA TRP A 9 -26.95 11.17 -14.86
C TRP A 9 -25.69 10.38 -14.47
N ASN A 10 -25.78 9.05 -14.45
CA ASN A 10 -24.65 8.18 -14.10
C ASN A 10 -23.46 8.37 -15.04
N PHE A 11 -23.70 8.54 -16.36
CA PHE A 11 -22.62 8.83 -17.30
C PHE A 11 -21.96 10.19 -17.04
N GLN A 12 -22.72 11.21 -16.64
CA GLN A 12 -22.17 12.52 -16.30
C GLN A 12 -21.33 12.46 -15.03
N ALA A 13 -21.80 11.80 -13.98
CA ALA A 13 -21.05 11.61 -12.74
C ALA A 13 -19.75 10.83 -12.98
N LEU A 14 -19.82 9.70 -13.71
CA LEU A 14 -18.64 8.92 -14.11
C LEU A 14 -17.62 9.74 -14.91
N ALA A 15 -18.09 10.62 -15.81
CA ALA A 15 -17.20 11.47 -16.59
C ALA A 15 -16.49 12.51 -15.71
N VAL A 16 -17.20 13.09 -14.74
CA VAL A 16 -16.62 14.02 -13.74
C VAL A 16 -15.55 13.30 -12.92
N ASP A 17 -15.84 12.12 -12.39
CA ASP A 17 -14.89 11.31 -11.63
C ASP A 17 -13.65 10.97 -12.44
N LEU A 18 -13.83 10.51 -13.69
CA LEU A 18 -12.72 10.15 -14.56
C LEU A 18 -11.79 11.35 -14.81
N VAL A 19 -12.36 12.54 -15.05
CA VAL A 19 -11.57 13.77 -15.23
C VAL A 19 -10.77 14.08 -13.97
N ILE A 20 -11.38 13.95 -12.78
CA ILE A 20 -10.72 14.22 -11.50
C ILE A 20 -9.63 13.18 -11.21
N VAL A 21 -9.90 11.89 -11.43
CA VAL A 21 -8.92 10.79 -11.30
C VAL A 21 -7.70 11.07 -12.17
N ILE A 22 -7.91 11.42 -13.45
CA ILE A 22 -6.82 11.75 -14.37
C ILE A 22 -6.07 12.98 -13.88
N ALA A 23 -6.77 14.02 -13.42
CA ALA A 23 -6.13 15.23 -12.89
C ALA A 23 -5.26 14.93 -11.66
N LEU A 24 -5.75 14.10 -10.72
CA LEU A 24 -5.00 13.67 -9.54
C LEU A 24 -3.78 12.81 -9.92
N LEU A 25 -3.93 11.87 -10.85
CA LEU A 25 -2.79 11.07 -11.35
C LEU A 25 -1.73 11.95 -12.04
N VAL A 26 -2.15 12.96 -12.82
CA VAL A 26 -1.25 13.93 -13.45
C VAL A 26 -0.60 14.83 -12.40
N SER A 27 -1.31 15.19 -11.32
CA SER A 27 -0.79 16.04 -10.23
C SER A 27 0.44 15.45 -9.55
N MET A 28 0.58 14.11 -9.53
CA MET A 28 1.75 13.41 -8.98
C MET A 28 3.07 13.86 -9.61
N LYS A 29 3.04 14.29 -10.87
CA LYS A 29 4.20 14.87 -11.57
C LYS A 29 4.74 16.11 -10.85
N PHE A 30 3.86 16.94 -10.31
CA PHE A 30 4.21 18.22 -9.68
C PHE A 30 4.47 18.07 -8.18
N LEU A 31 3.70 17.22 -7.50
CA LEU A 31 3.79 17.02 -6.05
C LEU A 31 5.15 16.46 -5.61
N LYS A 32 5.78 15.60 -6.40
CA LYS A 32 7.12 15.08 -6.04
C LYS A 32 8.18 16.17 -5.97
N GLY A 33 8.12 17.20 -6.83
CA GLY A 33 9.04 18.35 -6.74
C GLY A 33 8.91 19.12 -5.43
N PHE A 34 7.70 19.21 -4.87
CA PHE A 34 7.41 19.96 -3.64
C PHE A 34 7.86 19.25 -2.36
N PHE A 35 7.71 17.93 -2.29
CA PHE A 35 7.97 17.18 -1.05
C PHE A 35 9.32 16.46 -0.99
N SER A 36 9.95 16.20 -2.14
CA SER A 36 11.18 15.41 -2.20
C SER A 36 12.45 16.24 -2.34
N SER A 37 12.35 17.58 -2.45
CA SER A 37 13.44 18.51 -2.74
C SER A 37 14.26 18.17 -4.00
N VAL A 38 13.71 17.31 -4.87
CA VAL A 38 14.36 16.81 -6.07
C VAL A 38 13.37 16.91 -7.24
N HIS A 39 13.86 17.33 -8.41
CA HIS A 39 13.03 17.49 -9.60
C HIS A 39 12.92 16.16 -10.36
N ALA A 40 11.70 15.67 -10.58
CA ALA A 40 11.47 14.42 -11.29
C ALA A 40 12.09 14.39 -12.70
N THR A 41 12.08 15.54 -13.41
CA THR A 41 12.71 15.63 -14.74
C THR A 41 14.22 15.49 -14.68
N GLU A 42 14.87 16.09 -13.68
CA GLU A 42 16.32 15.97 -13.47
C GLU A 42 16.70 14.51 -13.16
N GLU A 43 16.01 13.88 -12.21
CA GLU A 43 16.29 12.49 -11.83
C GLU A 43 16.08 11.51 -12.98
N LEU A 44 14.95 11.63 -13.71
CA LEU A 44 14.60 10.66 -14.75
C LEU A 44 15.35 10.89 -16.06
N LYS A 45 15.53 12.14 -16.48
CA LYS A 45 16.09 12.47 -17.79
C LYS A 45 17.59 12.74 -17.73
N GLU A 46 18.05 13.45 -16.71
CA GLU A 46 19.46 13.89 -16.64
C GLU A 46 20.31 12.85 -15.91
N LYS A 47 19.83 12.33 -14.78
CA LYS A 47 20.57 11.33 -13.97
C LYS A 47 20.27 9.88 -14.34
N ASN A 48 19.25 9.63 -15.16
CA ASN A 48 18.77 8.28 -15.49
C ASN A 48 18.52 7.40 -14.25
N ASN A 49 17.97 8.00 -13.19
CA ASN A 49 17.77 7.33 -11.91
C ASN A 49 16.57 6.35 -11.97
N ALA A 50 16.89 5.08 -12.24
CA ALA A 50 15.90 4.02 -12.30
C ALA A 50 15.18 3.78 -10.96
N ALA A 51 15.86 3.93 -9.82
CA ALA A 51 15.24 3.76 -8.50
C ALA A 51 14.15 4.81 -8.26
N PHE A 52 14.44 6.07 -8.60
CA PHE A 52 13.44 7.14 -8.54
C PHE A 52 12.24 6.85 -9.47
N GLY A 53 12.51 6.35 -10.69
CA GLY A 53 11.47 5.95 -11.64
C GLY A 53 10.56 4.83 -11.14
N ILE A 54 11.13 3.78 -10.54
CA ILE A 54 10.37 2.66 -9.95
C ILE A 54 9.50 3.15 -8.79
N SER A 55 10.05 3.94 -7.87
CA SER A 55 9.27 4.58 -6.78
C SER A 55 8.16 5.47 -7.34
N TYR A 56 8.42 6.25 -8.40
CA TYR A 56 7.41 7.09 -9.04
C TYR A 56 6.26 6.27 -9.63
N ALA A 57 6.57 5.20 -10.37
CA ALA A 57 5.57 4.29 -10.90
C ALA A 57 4.72 3.64 -9.80
N GLY A 58 5.35 3.21 -8.70
CA GLY A 58 4.62 2.64 -7.56
C GLY A 58 3.71 3.65 -6.86
N GLY A 59 4.11 4.91 -6.77
CA GLY A 59 3.25 5.98 -6.24
C GLY A 59 2.01 6.22 -7.11
N ILE A 60 2.16 6.20 -8.45
CA ILE A 60 1.03 6.28 -9.39
C ILE A 60 0.09 5.08 -9.21
N LEU A 61 0.65 3.85 -9.11
CA LEU A 61 -0.15 2.64 -8.91
C LEU A 61 -0.89 2.66 -7.56
N ALA A 62 -0.23 3.09 -6.48
CA ALA A 62 -0.84 3.22 -5.16
C ALA A 62 -2.00 4.21 -5.16
N LEU A 63 -1.81 5.37 -5.80
CA LEU A 63 -2.87 6.36 -5.98
C LEU A 63 -4.02 5.79 -6.82
N GLY A 64 -3.70 5.09 -7.91
CA GLY A 64 -4.71 4.43 -8.74
C GLY A 64 -5.56 3.43 -7.96
N PHE A 65 -4.94 2.52 -7.19
CA PHE A 65 -5.68 1.60 -6.32
C PHE A 65 -6.52 2.34 -5.29
N MET A 66 -5.95 3.35 -4.63
CA MET A 66 -6.66 4.16 -3.64
C MET A 66 -7.92 4.82 -4.24
N LEU A 67 -7.79 5.45 -5.42
CA LEU A 67 -8.88 6.15 -6.09
C LEU A 67 -10.04 5.24 -6.48
N THR A 68 -9.80 3.94 -6.71
CA THR A 68 -10.91 2.99 -6.91
C THR A 68 -11.82 2.87 -5.68
N GLY A 69 -11.31 3.17 -4.47
CA GLY A 69 -12.12 3.20 -3.26
C GLY A 69 -12.97 4.46 -3.18
N ALA A 70 -12.39 5.62 -3.52
CA ALA A 70 -13.12 6.88 -3.60
C ALA A 70 -14.25 6.84 -4.65
N SER A 71 -14.06 6.11 -5.76
CA SER A 71 -15.04 5.98 -6.83
C SER A 71 -16.04 4.81 -6.67
N SER A 72 -16.04 4.11 -5.53
CA SER A 72 -16.92 2.95 -5.30
C SER A 72 -18.21 3.31 -4.55
N GLY A 73 -18.39 4.58 -4.16
CA GLY A 73 -19.56 5.07 -3.44
C GLY A 73 -20.77 5.38 -4.34
N GLU A 74 -21.88 5.75 -3.71
CA GLU A 74 -23.03 6.32 -4.42
C GLU A 74 -22.71 7.73 -4.94
N PHE A 75 -23.20 8.05 -6.14
CA PHE A 75 -23.10 9.40 -6.68
C PHE A 75 -23.88 10.39 -5.82
N ALA A 76 -23.33 11.59 -5.66
CA ALA A 76 -23.95 12.70 -4.98
C ALA A 76 -25.20 13.20 -5.72
N ASP A 77 -25.99 14.06 -5.08
CA ASP A 77 -27.22 14.64 -5.66
C ASP A 77 -26.96 15.66 -6.78
N SER A 78 -25.72 16.17 -6.89
CA SER A 78 -25.32 17.18 -7.87
C SER A 78 -23.91 16.92 -8.42
N LEU A 79 -23.65 17.33 -9.68
CA LEU A 79 -22.32 17.16 -10.29
C LEU A 79 -21.24 17.97 -9.59
N ALA A 80 -21.63 19.09 -8.96
CA ALA A 80 -20.72 19.92 -8.18
C ALA A 80 -20.32 19.19 -6.88
N ASP A 81 -21.28 18.59 -6.19
CA ASP A 81 -21.01 17.82 -4.97
C ASP A 81 -20.21 16.56 -5.28
N GLU A 82 -20.51 15.88 -6.40
CA GLU A 82 -19.71 14.74 -6.88
C GLU A 82 -18.25 15.15 -7.08
N ALA A 83 -18.03 16.26 -7.81
CA ALA A 83 -16.68 16.76 -8.06
C ALA A 83 -15.94 17.14 -6.77
N ILE A 84 -16.63 17.77 -5.81
CA ILE A 84 -16.07 18.16 -4.52
C ILE A 84 -15.71 16.92 -3.70
N ASN A 85 -16.60 15.93 -3.61
CA ASN A 85 -16.37 14.69 -2.88
C ASN A 85 -15.18 13.94 -3.47
N MET A 86 -15.18 13.72 -4.79
CA MET A 86 -14.10 12.98 -5.45
C MET A 86 -12.74 13.67 -5.31
N LEU A 87 -12.69 15.01 -5.41
CA LEU A 87 -11.47 15.77 -5.13
C LEU A 87 -11.05 15.65 -3.66
N MET A 88 -11.99 15.73 -2.72
CA MET A 88 -11.71 15.68 -1.29
C MET A 88 -11.15 14.32 -0.86
N PHE A 89 -11.82 13.22 -1.22
CA PHE A 89 -11.35 11.86 -0.90
C PHE A 89 -10.06 11.53 -1.66
N GLY A 90 -9.95 11.97 -2.92
CA GLY A 90 -8.72 11.82 -3.70
C GLY A 90 -7.51 12.51 -3.07
N LEU A 91 -7.67 13.76 -2.64
CA LEU A 91 -6.63 14.51 -1.92
C LEU A 91 -6.34 13.91 -0.54
N PHE A 92 -7.37 13.48 0.19
CA PHE A 92 -7.20 12.80 1.48
C PHE A 92 -6.33 11.56 1.32
N GLY A 93 -6.66 10.68 0.38
CA GLY A 93 -5.90 9.45 0.16
C GLY A 93 -4.48 9.70 -0.33
N LEU A 94 -4.26 10.72 -1.16
CA LEU A 94 -2.93 11.19 -1.53
C LEU A 94 -2.11 11.60 -0.29
N VAL A 95 -2.69 12.41 0.61
CA VAL A 95 -2.04 12.81 1.87
C VAL A 95 -1.75 11.59 2.74
N MET A 96 -2.66 10.61 2.82
CA MET A 96 -2.44 9.37 3.58
C MET A 96 -1.28 8.54 3.02
N ILE A 97 -1.16 8.41 1.69
CA ILE A 97 -0.01 7.72 1.06
C ILE A 97 1.30 8.42 1.45
N MET A 98 1.33 9.75 1.40
CA MET A 98 2.52 10.53 1.78
C MET A 98 2.86 10.42 3.26
N ALA A 99 1.85 10.53 4.14
CA ALA A 99 2.01 10.35 5.57
C ALA A 99 2.50 8.93 5.89
N GLY A 100 1.98 7.91 5.19
CA GLY A 100 2.41 6.53 5.32
C GLY A 100 3.89 6.35 4.99
N ARG A 101 4.38 6.94 3.89
CA ARG A 101 5.82 6.93 3.56
C ARG A 101 6.67 7.57 4.66
N PHE A 102 6.25 8.72 5.17
CA PHE A 102 6.93 9.37 6.28
C PHE A 102 6.96 8.49 7.54
N ILE A 103 5.86 7.83 7.88
CA ILE A 103 5.77 6.93 9.03
C ILE A 103 6.72 5.73 8.86
N GLN A 104 6.81 5.17 7.66
CA GLN A 104 7.72 4.07 7.35
C GLN A 104 9.17 4.45 7.61
N ASP A 105 9.63 5.55 7.02
CA ASP A 105 11.02 5.99 7.13
C ASP A 105 11.36 6.36 8.58
N LYS A 106 10.42 6.99 9.30
CA LYS A 106 10.70 7.49 10.65
C LYS A 106 10.58 6.44 11.75
N PHE A 107 9.62 5.52 11.65
CA PHE A 107 9.26 4.61 12.75
C PHE A 107 9.50 3.14 12.43
N VAL A 108 9.48 2.74 11.16
CA VAL A 108 9.59 1.32 10.75
C VAL A 108 11.02 0.99 10.31
N LEU A 109 11.58 1.76 9.37
CA LEU A 109 12.88 1.55 8.75
C LEU A 109 13.92 2.55 9.30
N THR A 110 14.15 2.50 10.60
CA THR A 110 14.96 3.50 11.33
C THR A 110 16.48 3.42 11.13
N GLN A 111 16.99 2.41 10.41
CA GLN A 111 18.43 2.18 10.23
C GLN A 111 18.99 2.72 8.92
N PHE A 112 18.13 3.14 7.98
CA PHE A 112 18.54 3.83 6.76
C PHE A 112 17.44 4.75 6.26
N ASP A 113 17.81 5.79 5.53
CA ASP A 113 16.88 6.73 4.94
C ASP A 113 16.51 6.24 3.53
N VAL A 114 15.28 5.76 3.34
CA VAL A 114 14.79 5.24 2.06
C VAL A 114 14.87 6.33 0.99
N HIS A 115 14.46 7.56 1.30
CA HIS A 115 14.48 8.67 0.37
C HIS A 115 15.90 9.03 -0.08
N ALA A 116 16.85 9.09 0.86
CA ALA A 116 18.25 9.33 0.54
C ALA A 116 18.82 8.22 -0.37
N GLU A 117 18.44 6.96 -0.14
CA GLU A 117 18.85 5.83 -0.97
C GLU A 117 18.20 5.87 -2.38
N LEU A 118 16.96 6.36 -2.52
CA LEU A 118 16.34 6.58 -3.83
C LEU A 118 17.14 7.60 -4.65
N VAL A 119 17.57 8.70 -4.04
CA VAL A 119 18.40 9.73 -4.70
C VAL A 119 19.75 9.17 -5.14
N LYS A 120 20.31 8.20 -4.40
CA LYS A 120 21.54 7.48 -4.78
C LYS A 120 21.34 6.42 -5.87
N GLY A 121 20.11 6.18 -6.32
CA GLY A 121 19.82 5.18 -7.34
C GLY A 121 19.67 3.75 -6.82
N ASN A 122 19.45 3.55 -5.51
CA ASN A 122 19.29 2.23 -4.92
C ASN A 122 17.91 1.62 -5.27
N GLN A 123 17.91 0.67 -6.21
CA GLN A 123 16.70 -0.01 -6.67
C GLN A 123 16.04 -0.90 -5.59
N ALA A 124 16.82 -1.42 -4.63
CA ALA A 124 16.26 -2.20 -3.53
C ALA A 124 15.38 -1.29 -2.64
N SER A 125 15.87 -0.09 -2.31
CA SER A 125 15.07 0.92 -1.59
C SER A 125 13.82 1.33 -2.38
N ALA A 126 13.89 1.38 -3.71
CA ALA A 126 12.73 1.60 -4.55
C ALA A 126 11.66 0.51 -4.42
N PHE A 127 12.03 -0.77 -4.43
CA PHE A 127 11.05 -1.84 -4.22
C PHE A 127 10.37 -1.75 -2.84
N VAL A 128 11.13 -1.44 -1.78
CA VAL A 128 10.56 -1.24 -0.45
C VAL A 128 9.55 -0.09 -0.43
N ASP A 129 9.92 1.05 -1.01
CA ASP A 129 9.06 2.23 -1.10
C ASP A 129 7.76 1.92 -1.88
N VAL A 130 7.88 1.22 -3.02
CA VAL A 130 6.70 0.77 -3.80
C VAL A 130 5.80 -0.14 -2.98
N GLY A 131 6.34 -1.17 -2.33
CA GLY A 131 5.56 -2.10 -1.51
C GLY A 131 4.79 -1.39 -0.40
N HIS A 132 5.43 -0.40 0.23
CA HIS A 132 4.80 0.40 1.28
C HIS A 132 3.71 1.32 0.75
N MET A 133 3.96 2.05 -0.34
CA MET A 133 2.94 2.91 -0.96
C MET A 133 1.73 2.10 -1.41
N LEU A 134 1.93 0.94 -2.03
CA LEU A 134 0.85 0.04 -2.42
C LEU A 134 0.07 -0.47 -1.20
N ALA A 135 0.75 -0.86 -0.12
CA ALA A 135 0.11 -1.28 1.12
C ALA A 135 -0.78 -0.19 1.70
N VAL A 136 -0.29 1.05 1.78
CA VAL A 136 -1.07 2.20 2.27
C VAL A 136 -2.25 2.49 1.34
N GLY A 137 -2.03 2.53 0.02
CA GLY A 137 -3.08 2.79 -0.96
C GLY A 137 -4.22 1.77 -0.87
N LEU A 138 -3.89 0.48 -0.72
CA LEU A 138 -4.87 -0.60 -0.55
C LEU A 138 -5.65 -0.50 0.76
N ILE A 139 -4.99 -0.15 1.86
CA ILE A 139 -5.66 0.03 3.16
C ILE A 139 -6.61 1.23 3.13
N VAL A 140 -6.17 2.35 2.57
CA VAL A 140 -7.01 3.56 2.46
C VAL A 140 -8.20 3.27 1.54
N ARG A 141 -7.98 2.58 0.41
CA ARG A 141 -9.04 2.07 -0.47
C ARG A 141 -10.05 1.24 0.31
N ALA A 142 -9.58 0.27 1.09
CA ALA A 142 -10.44 -0.61 1.87
C ALA A 142 -11.27 0.16 2.89
N ALA A 143 -10.67 1.12 3.60
CA ALA A 143 -11.37 1.95 4.57
C ALA A 143 -12.45 2.82 3.93
N MET A 144 -12.21 3.37 2.72
CA MET A 144 -13.21 4.15 1.98
C MET A 144 -14.40 3.29 1.55
N ILE A 145 -14.16 2.06 1.08
CA ILE A 145 -15.23 1.13 0.69
C ILE A 145 -16.01 0.63 1.92
N TRP A 146 -15.30 0.42 3.02
CA TRP A 146 -15.88 -0.11 4.26
C TRP A 146 -16.89 0.83 4.90
N VAL A 147 -16.71 2.15 4.72
CA VAL A 147 -17.60 3.14 5.31
C VAL A 147 -18.61 3.64 4.26
N PRO A 148 -19.92 3.36 4.43
CA PRO A 148 -20.94 3.68 3.43
C PRO A 148 -21.40 5.15 3.51
N VAL A 149 -20.46 6.09 3.60
CA VAL A 149 -20.73 7.54 3.68
C VAL A 149 -19.68 8.29 2.86
N SER A 150 -20.15 9.11 1.91
CA SER A 150 -19.34 9.87 0.96
C SER A 150 -19.26 11.36 1.29
N ASP A 151 -19.48 11.76 2.55
CA ASP A 151 -19.37 13.16 2.99
C ASP A 151 -18.18 13.40 3.93
N TRP A 152 -17.73 14.66 3.99
CA TRP A 152 -16.52 15.07 4.72
C TRP A 152 -16.50 14.71 6.21
N ARG A 153 -17.65 14.50 6.86
CA ARG A 153 -17.75 14.17 8.28
C ARG A 153 -17.11 12.82 8.61
N ILE A 154 -16.87 11.97 7.61
CA ILE A 154 -16.23 10.66 7.81
C ILE A 154 -14.70 10.69 7.82
N LEU A 155 -14.08 11.77 7.34
CA LEU A 155 -12.62 11.89 7.29
C LEU A 155 -11.92 11.64 8.65
N PRO A 156 -12.45 12.07 9.81
CA PRO A 156 -11.86 11.73 11.11
C PRO A 156 -11.82 10.23 11.40
N VAL A 157 -12.87 9.48 11.01
CA VAL A 157 -12.93 8.03 11.17
C VAL A 157 -11.90 7.35 10.27
N LEU A 158 -11.83 7.76 9.01
CA LEU A 158 -10.83 7.26 8.06
C LEU A 158 -9.40 7.55 8.54
N LEU A 159 -9.16 8.73 9.13
CA LEU A 159 -7.86 9.10 9.68
C LEU A 159 -7.47 8.19 10.87
N VAL A 160 -8.39 7.94 11.79
CA VAL A 160 -8.13 7.02 12.93
C VAL A 160 -7.91 5.60 12.44
N ALA A 161 -8.73 5.11 11.50
CA ALA A 161 -8.54 3.81 10.88
C ALA A 161 -7.16 3.71 10.20
N PHE A 162 -6.75 4.74 9.45
CA PHE A 162 -5.41 4.82 8.86
C PHE A 162 -4.31 4.73 9.92
N VAL A 163 -4.37 5.51 11.00
CA VAL A 163 -3.35 5.49 12.06
C VAL A 163 -3.25 4.10 12.70
N LEU A 164 -4.38 3.46 13.01
CA LEU A 164 -4.40 2.10 13.53
C LEU A 164 -3.83 1.11 12.51
N ALA A 165 -4.14 1.27 11.23
CA ALA A 165 -3.57 0.46 10.17
C ALA A 165 -2.05 0.59 10.10
N GLN A 166 -1.49 1.79 10.26
CA GLN A 166 -0.04 1.99 10.30
C GLN A 166 0.61 1.24 11.47
N VAL A 167 -0.05 1.20 12.63
CA VAL A 167 0.40 0.40 13.78
C VAL A 167 0.35 -1.10 13.47
N VAL A 168 -0.73 -1.57 12.84
CA VAL A 168 -0.89 -2.96 12.41
C VAL A 168 0.20 -3.35 11.40
N MET A 169 0.48 -2.48 10.41
CA MET A 169 1.53 -2.70 9.42
C MET A 169 2.93 -2.66 10.02
N LEU A 170 3.17 -1.82 11.03
CA LEU A 170 4.42 -1.82 11.81
C LEU A 170 4.69 -3.21 12.41
N PHE A 171 3.66 -3.91 12.93
CA PHE A 171 3.84 -5.28 13.43
C PHE A 171 4.23 -6.27 12.33
N ALA A 172 3.64 -6.17 11.12
CA ALA A 172 4.04 -6.97 9.97
C ALA A 172 5.51 -6.72 9.58
N SER A 173 5.94 -5.46 9.58
CA SER A 173 7.35 -5.11 9.32
C SER A 173 8.29 -5.63 10.39
N ILE A 174 7.94 -5.48 11.68
CA ILE A 174 8.74 -6.01 12.80
C ILE A 174 8.88 -7.52 12.71
N TYR A 175 7.80 -8.23 12.35
CA TYR A 175 7.84 -9.67 12.13
C TYR A 175 8.88 -10.04 11.06
N ARG A 176 8.88 -9.37 9.90
CA ARG A 176 9.85 -9.62 8.83
C ARG A 176 11.30 -9.30 9.22
N ILE A 177 11.51 -8.20 9.95
CA ILE A 177 12.84 -7.81 10.46
C ILE A 177 13.35 -8.87 11.44
N LYS A 178 12.53 -9.31 12.39
CA LYS A 178 12.89 -10.35 13.36
C LYS A 178 13.14 -11.70 12.69
N LEU A 179 12.32 -12.08 11.72
CA LEU A 179 12.49 -13.33 10.97
C LEU A 179 13.80 -13.34 10.19
N PHE A 180 14.15 -12.23 9.54
CA PHE A 180 15.42 -12.09 8.84
C PHE A 180 16.61 -12.22 9.80
N LYS A 181 16.56 -11.53 10.93
CA LYS A 181 17.60 -11.62 11.96
C LYS A 181 17.74 -13.05 12.53
N ALA A 182 16.64 -13.79 12.66
CA ALA A 182 16.68 -15.17 13.13
C ALA A 182 17.27 -16.16 12.11
N ARG A 183 17.34 -15.79 10.84
CA ARG A 183 17.88 -16.62 9.74
C ARG A 183 19.32 -16.29 9.36
N ASN A 184 19.81 -15.13 9.78
CA ASN A 184 21.12 -14.61 9.39
C ASN A 184 21.94 -14.29 10.63
N GLU A 185 23.18 -14.77 10.67
CA GLU A 185 24.09 -14.58 11.80
C GLU A 185 25.20 -13.55 11.50
N GLY A 186 25.91 -13.13 12.54
CA GLY A 186 27.06 -12.24 12.40
C GLY A 186 26.73 -10.85 11.84
N LYS A 187 27.61 -10.32 10.97
CA LYS A 187 27.51 -8.96 10.41
C LYS A 187 26.38 -8.79 9.37
N ALA A 188 25.78 -9.89 8.89
CA ALA A 188 24.71 -9.89 7.90
C ALA A 188 23.30 -9.97 8.52
N ASN A 189 23.16 -9.85 9.84
CA ASN A 189 21.89 -10.09 10.54
C ASN A 189 20.89 -8.92 10.52
N CYS A 190 21.17 -7.87 9.76
CA CYS A 190 20.29 -6.69 9.65
C CYS A 190 19.64 -6.59 8.27
N LEU A 191 18.32 -6.75 8.22
CA LEU A 191 17.51 -6.63 7.01
C LEU A 191 17.68 -5.26 6.35
N GLN A 192 17.65 -4.19 7.15
CA GLN A 192 17.72 -2.82 6.66
C GLN A 192 19.08 -2.49 6.05
N ALA A 193 20.17 -2.98 6.66
CA ALA A 193 21.52 -2.85 6.12
C ALA A 193 21.67 -3.61 4.79
N ALA A 194 21.08 -4.81 4.68
CA ALA A 194 21.12 -5.59 3.44
C ALA A 194 20.36 -4.89 2.29
N ILE A 195 19.23 -4.23 2.58
CA ILE A 195 18.48 -3.44 1.60
C ILE A 195 19.26 -2.17 1.21
N ALA A 196 19.83 -1.45 2.19
CA ALA A 196 20.69 -0.30 1.93
C ALA A 196 21.93 -0.67 1.10
N ALA A 197 22.45 -1.90 1.24
CA ALA A 197 23.53 -2.46 0.42
C ALA A 197 23.08 -2.91 -0.99
N GLY A 198 21.80 -2.73 -1.36
CA GLY A 198 21.30 -2.98 -2.70
C GLY A 198 20.76 -4.40 -2.94
N ASN A 199 20.47 -5.20 -1.91
CA ASN A 199 19.85 -6.51 -2.09
C ASN A 199 18.38 -6.36 -2.57
N ALA A 200 18.23 -6.31 -3.90
CA ALA A 200 16.94 -6.12 -4.57
C ALA A 200 15.99 -7.32 -4.38
N ALA A 201 16.51 -8.54 -4.29
CA ALA A 201 15.70 -9.74 -4.06
C ALA A 201 15.03 -9.70 -2.68
N LEU A 202 15.80 -9.35 -1.64
CA LEU A 202 15.28 -9.18 -0.29
C LEU A 202 14.23 -8.06 -0.23
N ALA A 203 14.50 -6.94 -0.89
CA ALA A 203 13.58 -5.81 -0.97
C ALA A 203 12.27 -6.16 -1.69
N LEU A 204 12.33 -6.84 -2.84
CA LEU A 204 11.16 -7.33 -3.57
C LEU A 204 10.30 -8.24 -2.69
N ARG A 205 10.94 -9.18 -1.98
CA ARG A 205 10.25 -10.09 -1.07
C ARG A 205 9.59 -9.36 0.10
N TYR A 206 10.28 -8.37 0.69
CA TYR A 206 9.72 -7.55 1.77
C TYR A 206 8.53 -6.72 1.27
N ALA A 207 8.67 -6.06 0.12
CA ALA A 207 7.64 -5.24 -0.50
C ALA A 207 6.36 -6.05 -0.78
N ALA A 208 6.49 -7.22 -1.42
CA ALA A 208 5.37 -8.09 -1.71
C ALA A 208 4.68 -8.63 -0.45
N PHE A 209 5.44 -8.89 0.63
CA PHE A 209 4.87 -9.30 1.90
C PHE A 209 4.00 -8.17 2.50
N MET A 210 4.46 -6.92 2.43
CA MET A 210 3.69 -5.76 2.91
C MET A 210 2.40 -5.58 2.10
N VAL A 211 2.44 -5.76 0.78
CA VAL A 211 1.23 -5.75 -0.06
C VAL A 211 0.26 -6.86 0.34
N GLY A 212 0.74 -8.10 0.50
CA GLY A 212 -0.10 -9.22 0.94
C GLY A 212 -0.69 -9.01 2.34
N ALA A 213 0.07 -8.43 3.27
CA ALA A 213 -0.40 -8.08 4.61
C ALA A 213 -1.48 -6.98 4.57
N ALA A 214 -1.32 -5.96 3.73
CA ALA A 214 -2.34 -4.93 3.52
C ALA A 214 -3.64 -5.48 2.95
N LEU A 215 -3.57 -6.48 2.07
CA LEU A 215 -4.74 -7.21 1.59
C LEU A 215 -5.37 -8.05 2.72
N ALA A 216 -4.59 -8.65 3.61
CA ALA A 216 -5.13 -9.32 4.80
C ALA A 216 -5.83 -8.34 5.76
N VAL A 217 -5.33 -7.11 5.90
CA VAL A 217 -6.00 -6.01 6.61
C VAL A 217 -7.29 -5.59 5.89
N THR A 218 -7.26 -5.54 4.57
CA THR A 218 -8.46 -5.28 3.74
C THR A 218 -9.53 -6.34 4.01
N ALA A 219 -9.19 -7.62 4.09
CA ALA A 219 -10.14 -8.69 4.38
C ALA A 219 -10.87 -8.52 5.73
N ALA A 220 -10.33 -7.74 6.68
CA ALA A 220 -11.01 -7.49 7.95
C ALA A 220 -12.27 -6.59 7.79
N THR A 221 -12.40 -5.83 6.70
CA THR A 221 -13.55 -4.95 6.47
C THR A 221 -14.84 -5.70 6.21
N GLY A 222 -14.80 -6.86 5.55
CA GLY A 222 -15.99 -7.70 5.34
C GLY A 222 -16.40 -8.53 6.56
N VAL A 223 -15.50 -8.69 7.54
CA VAL A 223 -15.78 -9.40 8.81
C VAL A 223 -16.40 -8.48 9.85
N VAL A 224 -15.96 -7.22 9.91
CA VAL A 224 -16.42 -6.26 10.92
C VAL A 224 -17.40 -5.28 10.28
N PRO A 225 -18.72 -5.37 10.56
CA PRO A 225 -19.67 -4.43 9.99
C PRO A 225 -19.44 -3.02 10.53
N PHE A 226 -19.54 -2.02 9.65
CA PHE A 226 -19.50 -0.61 10.04
C PHE A 226 -20.90 -0.08 10.31
N THR A 227 -21.10 0.59 11.46
CA THR A 227 -22.32 1.33 11.77
C THR A 227 -21.98 2.70 12.33
N LEU A 228 -22.74 3.73 11.95
CA LEU A 228 -22.48 5.11 12.36
C LEU A 228 -22.67 5.31 13.88
N GLU A 229 -23.63 4.62 14.47
CA GLU A 229 -23.93 4.70 15.91
C GLU A 229 -22.74 4.23 16.78
N ASN A 230 -22.04 3.19 16.34
CA ASN A 230 -20.94 2.55 17.07
C ASN A 230 -19.60 2.62 16.32
N GLN A 231 -19.39 3.66 15.50
CA GLN A 231 -18.24 3.77 14.59
C GLN A 231 -16.88 3.55 15.27
N TRP A 232 -16.71 4.03 16.50
CA TRP A 232 -15.45 3.88 17.25
C TRP A 232 -15.21 2.44 17.73
N LEU A 233 -16.29 1.74 18.11
CA LEU A 233 -16.22 0.32 18.44
C LEU A 233 -15.94 -0.50 17.18
N ALA A 234 -16.58 -0.18 16.06
CA ALA A 234 -16.32 -0.83 14.77
C ALA A 234 -14.85 -0.67 14.36
N VAL A 235 -14.29 0.54 14.46
CA VAL A 235 -12.87 0.80 14.18
C VAL A 235 -11.94 0.02 15.11
N ALA A 236 -12.25 -0.07 16.40
CA ALA A 236 -11.46 -0.85 17.36
C ALA A 236 -11.51 -2.36 17.05
N MET A 237 -12.71 -2.89 16.74
CA MET A 237 -12.89 -4.28 16.35
C MET A 237 -12.18 -4.59 15.03
N TRP A 238 -12.27 -3.69 14.05
CA TRP A 238 -11.57 -3.81 12.78
C TRP A 238 -10.06 -3.84 12.97
N ALA A 239 -9.49 -2.99 13.82
CA ALA A 239 -8.07 -3.02 14.13
C ALA A 239 -7.64 -4.35 14.79
N GLY A 240 -8.45 -4.86 15.71
CA GLY A 240 -8.23 -6.18 16.33
C GLY A 240 -8.29 -7.32 15.31
N MET A 241 -9.30 -7.31 14.43
CA MET A 241 -9.43 -8.30 13.36
C MET A 241 -8.30 -8.19 12.33
N SER A 242 -7.82 -6.98 12.05
CA SER A 242 -6.68 -6.74 11.16
C SER A 242 -5.38 -7.36 11.71
N LEU A 243 -5.13 -7.25 13.02
CA LEU A 243 -4.01 -7.95 13.67
C LEU A 243 -4.14 -9.47 13.55
N ALA A 244 -5.33 -10.02 13.81
CA ALA A 244 -5.58 -11.45 13.63
C ALA A 244 -5.39 -11.88 12.17
N GLY A 245 -5.87 -11.08 11.22
CA GLY A 245 -5.72 -11.29 9.78
C GLY A 245 -4.25 -11.36 9.35
N ILE A 246 -3.39 -10.49 9.86
CA ILE A 246 -1.94 -10.55 9.58
C ILE A 246 -1.31 -11.83 10.15
N ILE A 247 -1.72 -12.27 11.35
CA ILE A 247 -1.21 -13.51 11.94
C ILE A 247 -1.63 -14.71 11.09
N ILE A 248 -2.91 -14.79 10.72
CA ILE A 248 -3.45 -15.85 9.84
C ILE A 248 -2.70 -15.84 8.51
N PHE A 249 -2.56 -14.66 7.88
CA PHE A 249 -1.81 -14.48 6.65
C PHE A 249 -0.37 -14.98 6.78
N ALA A 250 0.36 -14.61 7.83
CA ALA A 250 1.73 -15.04 8.06
C ALA A 250 1.85 -16.57 8.24
N VAL A 251 0.88 -17.20 8.92
CA VAL A 251 0.81 -18.66 9.07
C VAL A 251 0.54 -19.32 7.72
N LEU A 252 -0.43 -18.84 6.95
CA LEU A 252 -0.72 -19.37 5.61
C LEU A 252 0.48 -19.26 4.68
N VAL A 253 1.14 -18.10 4.67
CA VAL A 253 2.40 -17.88 3.95
C VAL A 253 3.46 -18.89 4.35
N MET A 254 3.64 -19.14 5.65
CA MET A 254 4.61 -20.12 6.14
C MET A 254 4.32 -21.53 5.62
N LEU A 255 3.05 -21.96 5.65
CA LEU A 255 2.61 -23.29 5.22
C LEU A 255 2.75 -23.46 3.69
N VAL A 256 2.16 -22.54 2.91
CA VAL A 256 2.11 -22.62 1.46
C VAL A 256 3.50 -22.50 0.86
N ARG A 257 4.33 -21.57 1.36
CA ARG A 257 5.72 -21.44 0.89
C ARG A 257 6.51 -22.73 1.09
N LYS A 258 6.36 -23.39 2.24
CA LYS A 258 7.08 -24.65 2.53
C LYS A 258 6.76 -25.74 1.51
N ILE A 259 5.53 -25.76 0.99
CA ILE A 259 5.10 -26.72 -0.03
C ILE A 259 5.62 -26.30 -1.41
N VAL A 260 5.39 -25.05 -1.81
CA VAL A 260 5.71 -24.57 -3.16
C VAL A 260 7.23 -24.53 -3.43
N LEU A 261 8.02 -24.13 -2.44
CA LEU A 261 9.48 -24.03 -2.55
C LEU A 261 10.18 -25.20 -1.84
N THR A 262 9.58 -26.40 -1.89
CA THR A 262 10.19 -27.61 -1.34
C THR A 262 11.56 -27.84 -1.98
N GLY A 263 12.58 -28.02 -1.13
CA GLY A 263 13.96 -28.28 -1.58
C GLY A 263 14.79 -27.02 -1.88
N ILE A 264 14.23 -25.82 -1.70
CA ILE A 264 14.93 -24.55 -1.90
C ILE A 264 15.16 -23.89 -0.53
N ASP A 265 16.42 -23.61 -0.18
CA ASP A 265 16.73 -22.77 0.99
C ASP A 265 16.50 -21.30 0.65
N VAL A 266 15.27 -20.87 0.91
CA VAL A 266 14.82 -19.51 0.62
C VAL A 266 15.63 -18.44 1.36
N ALA A 267 16.18 -18.75 2.54
CA ALA A 267 16.99 -17.77 3.27
C ALA A 267 18.34 -17.60 2.57
N GLU A 268 19.01 -18.70 2.22
CA GLU A 268 20.27 -18.64 1.48
C GLU A 268 20.10 -17.96 0.11
N GLU A 269 19.12 -18.41 -0.67
CA GLU A 269 18.87 -17.93 -2.04
C GLU A 269 18.57 -16.44 -2.08
N VAL A 270 17.70 -15.93 -1.21
CA VAL A 270 17.28 -14.52 -1.25
C VAL A 270 18.18 -13.62 -0.42
N ASP A 271 18.58 -14.05 0.77
CA ASP A 271 19.26 -13.17 1.74
C ASP A 271 20.75 -13.05 1.39
N GLN A 272 21.36 -14.13 0.88
CA GLN A 272 22.80 -14.19 0.60
C GLN A 272 23.11 -14.16 -0.90
N GLN A 273 22.44 -15.01 -1.69
CA GLN A 273 22.71 -15.12 -3.14
C GLN A 273 21.94 -14.09 -3.98
N GLN A 274 21.06 -13.30 -3.36
CA GLN A 274 20.25 -12.26 -4.01
C GLN A 274 19.42 -12.77 -5.21
N ASN A 275 18.92 -14.00 -5.12
CA ASN A 275 18.13 -14.64 -6.18
C ASN A 275 16.75 -13.97 -6.31
N THR A 276 16.63 -13.09 -7.30
CA THR A 276 15.38 -12.37 -7.60
C THR A 276 14.27 -13.27 -8.10
N GLY A 277 14.59 -14.43 -8.69
CA GLY A 277 13.60 -15.40 -9.17
C GLY A 277 12.85 -16.05 -8.00
N VAL A 278 13.58 -16.54 -6.99
CA VAL A 278 12.98 -17.08 -5.77
C VAL A 278 12.18 -16.01 -5.03
N ALA A 279 12.72 -14.80 -4.92
CA ALA A 279 12.01 -13.66 -4.31
C ALA A 279 10.71 -13.30 -5.05
N ALA A 280 10.69 -13.36 -6.39
CA ALA A 280 9.50 -13.11 -7.19
C ALA A 280 8.42 -14.19 -6.98
N ILE A 281 8.81 -15.47 -6.88
CA ILE A 281 7.87 -16.57 -6.57
C ILE A 281 7.28 -16.38 -5.18
N GLU A 282 8.09 -16.10 -4.15
CA GLU A 282 7.59 -15.77 -2.81
C GLU A 282 6.66 -14.56 -2.84
N GLY A 283 7.05 -13.50 -3.55
CA GLY A 283 6.24 -12.29 -3.65
C GLY A 283 4.86 -12.55 -4.28
N ALA A 284 4.82 -13.33 -5.37
CA ALA A 284 3.57 -13.73 -6.01
C ALA A 284 2.69 -14.55 -5.05
N LEU A 285 3.26 -15.47 -4.27
CA LEU A 285 2.54 -16.23 -3.25
C LEU A 285 1.94 -15.31 -2.17
N PHE A 286 2.71 -14.34 -1.68
CA PHE A 286 2.25 -13.41 -0.64
C PHE A 286 1.07 -12.56 -1.12
N VAL A 287 1.17 -11.99 -2.32
CA VAL A 287 0.08 -11.18 -2.89
C VAL A 287 -1.14 -12.06 -3.18
N SER A 288 -0.96 -13.25 -3.75
CA SER A 288 -2.06 -14.16 -4.07
C SER A 288 -2.82 -14.61 -2.82
N LEU A 289 -2.12 -14.95 -1.73
CA LEU A 289 -2.76 -15.30 -0.48
C LEU A 289 -3.53 -14.13 0.14
N GLY A 290 -2.97 -12.92 0.07
CA GLY A 290 -3.68 -11.71 0.48
C GLY A 290 -4.97 -11.50 -0.33
N LEU A 291 -4.91 -11.64 -1.65
CA LEU A 291 -6.07 -11.55 -2.54
C LEU A 291 -7.14 -12.61 -2.23
N ILE A 292 -6.72 -13.85 -1.94
CA ILE A 292 -7.64 -14.92 -1.54
C ILE A 292 -8.34 -14.57 -0.22
N LEU A 293 -7.64 -14.00 0.76
CA LEU A 293 -8.26 -13.55 2.01
C LEU A 293 -9.29 -12.45 1.75
N VAL A 294 -8.98 -11.48 0.88
CA VAL A 294 -9.95 -10.44 0.47
C VAL A 294 -11.17 -11.07 -0.20
N ALA A 295 -10.99 -12.03 -1.11
CA ALA A 295 -12.10 -12.65 -1.81
C ALA A 295 -13.01 -13.49 -0.89
N LEU A 296 -12.45 -14.06 0.19
CA LEU A 296 -13.20 -14.92 1.12
C LEU A 296 -13.86 -14.16 2.27
N PHE A 297 -13.28 -13.04 2.70
CA PHE A 297 -13.68 -12.36 3.93
C PHE A 297 -13.88 -10.84 3.79
N GLY A 298 -13.43 -10.25 2.67
CA GLY A 298 -13.43 -8.81 2.42
C GLY A 298 -14.71 -8.27 1.80
#